data_AF-A0A0M3K186-F1
#
_entry.id   AF-A0A0M3K186-F1
#
_cell.length_a   1.000
_cell.length_b   1.000
_cell.length_c   1.000
_cell.angle_alpha   90.00
_cell.angle_beta   90.00
_cell.angle_gamma   90.00
#
_symmetry.space_group_name_H-M   'P 1'
#
loop_
_entity.id
_entity.type
_entity.pdbx_description
1 polymer ?
#
loop_
_entity_poly.entity_id
_entity_poly.type
_entity_poly.pdbx_seq_one_letter_code
_entity_poly.pdbx_strand_id
1 'polypeptide(L)'
;MANYFWEQTERLLLNALIAVFMAHKFKKHFFKRFDETKVESYLRIERTFENHAIELINRAQQHDPCRTSELMESESDPYWPKLSLMEIAAAGNAKEFLGTEACQSEIFRRWNRGYECNRKKYLAAFMFPPLIFFDFFVRFDEENAAAKWHSKDPTVYRKMDRCPQLQSSLQSNNQCRLSHFLRPSQIVLQY
;
A
#
# COMPACT_ATOMS: atom_id res chain seq x y z
N MET A 1 20.25 -12.75 -8.58
CA MET A 1 19.95 -11.96 -9.79
C MET A 1 18.66 -11.15 -9.63
N ALA A 2 17.53 -11.76 -9.24
CA ALA A 2 16.26 -11.03 -9.08
C ALA A 2 16.33 -9.81 -8.14
N ASN A 3 17.05 -9.91 -7.01
CA ASN A 3 17.20 -8.80 -6.06
C ASN A 3 17.86 -7.55 -6.69
N TYR A 4 18.87 -7.74 -7.54
CA TYR A 4 19.58 -6.64 -8.19
C TYR A 4 18.66 -5.86 -9.14
N PHE A 5 17.87 -6.56 -9.94
CA PHE A 5 16.90 -5.90 -10.82
C PHE A 5 15.79 -5.21 -10.04
N TRP A 6 15.36 -5.81 -8.93
CA TRP A 6 14.34 -5.23 -8.07
C TRP A 6 14.78 -3.89 -7.48
N GLU A 7 16.00 -3.79 -6.96
CA GLU A 7 16.56 -2.54 -6.39
C GLU A 7 16.62 -1.37 -7.39
N GLN A 8 16.69 -1.66 -8.69
CA GLN A 8 16.72 -0.64 -9.74
C GLN A 8 15.33 -0.16 -10.17
N THR A 9 14.26 -0.73 -9.63
CA THR A 9 12.89 -0.37 -10.03
C THR A 9 12.34 0.82 -9.26
N GLU A 10 11.50 1.63 -9.93
CA GLU A 10 10.88 2.81 -9.33
C GLU A 10 9.82 2.46 -8.26
N ARG A 11 9.11 1.33 -8.43
CA ARG A 11 8.02 0.88 -7.54
C ARG A 11 8.41 -0.39 -6.78
N LEU A 12 9.37 -0.24 -5.85
CA LEU A 12 9.96 -1.35 -5.08
C LEU A 12 8.89 -2.21 -4.37
N LEU A 13 7.96 -1.59 -3.65
CA LEU A 13 6.93 -2.30 -2.88
C LEU A 13 5.97 -3.12 -3.77
N LEU A 14 5.49 -2.51 -4.85
CA LEU A 14 4.60 -3.17 -5.82
C LEU A 14 5.31 -4.38 -6.44
N ASN A 15 6.54 -4.18 -6.91
CA ASN A 15 7.31 -5.23 -7.58
C ASN A 15 7.68 -6.39 -6.64
N ALA A 16 7.92 -6.10 -5.35
CA ALA A 16 8.13 -7.13 -4.34
C ALA A 16 6.87 -8.00 -4.17
N LEU A 17 5.69 -7.38 -4.03
CA LEU A 17 4.43 -8.10 -3.87
C LEU A 17 4.04 -8.90 -5.12
N ILE A 18 4.32 -8.37 -6.32
CA ILE A 18 4.14 -9.12 -7.57
C ILE A 18 5.06 -10.33 -7.61
N ALA A 19 6.33 -10.18 -7.20
CA ALA A 19 7.27 -11.30 -7.16
C ALA A 19 6.77 -12.41 -6.22
N VAL A 20 6.25 -12.04 -5.04
CA VAL A 20 5.60 -12.97 -4.10
C VAL A 20 4.39 -13.65 -4.75
N PHE A 21 3.51 -12.88 -5.39
CA PHE A 21 2.34 -13.42 -6.10
C PHE A 21 2.73 -14.43 -7.18
N MET A 22 3.70 -14.09 -8.03
CA MET A 22 4.17 -14.96 -9.11
C MET A 22 4.84 -16.21 -8.57
N ALA A 23 5.71 -16.08 -7.56
CA ALA A 23 6.35 -17.22 -6.90
C ALA A 23 5.31 -18.17 -6.28
N HIS A 24 4.26 -17.62 -5.66
CA HIS A 24 3.16 -18.40 -5.10
C HIS A 24 2.39 -19.18 -6.19
N LYS A 25 2.09 -18.55 -7.32
CA LYS A 25 1.42 -19.21 -8.46
C LYS A 25 2.29 -20.31 -9.05
N PHE A 26 3.59 -20.06 -9.23
CA PHE A 26 4.53 -21.07 -9.74
C PHE A 26 4.67 -22.23 -8.77
N LYS A 27 4.85 -21.97 -7.48
CA LYS A 27 4.87 -22.99 -6.43
C LYS A 27 3.64 -23.90 -6.53
N LYS A 28 2.43 -23.32 -6.61
CA LYS A 28 1.18 -24.09 -6.75
C LYS A 28 1.12 -24.90 -8.04
N HIS A 29 1.70 -24.40 -9.13
CA HIS A 29 1.75 -25.10 -10.41
C HIS A 29 2.73 -26.28 -10.39
N PHE A 30 3.94 -26.07 -9.88
CA PHE A 30 4.99 -27.10 -9.83
C PHE A 30 4.73 -28.16 -8.75
N PHE A 31 4.04 -27.81 -7.66
CA PHE A 31 3.58 -28.77 -6.67
C PHE A 31 2.71 -29.87 -7.30
N LYS A 32 1.86 -29.53 -8.28
CA LYS A 32 1.04 -30.50 -9.01
C LYS A 32 1.84 -31.45 -9.91
N ARG A 33 3.06 -31.06 -10.28
CA ARG A 33 3.96 -31.85 -11.14
C ARG A 33 5.03 -32.62 -10.36
N PHE A 34 4.95 -32.62 -9.03
CA PHE A 34 5.88 -33.32 -8.13
C PHE A 34 7.37 -32.94 -8.34
N ASP A 35 7.65 -31.68 -8.68
CA ASP A 35 9.02 -31.17 -8.82
C ASP A 35 9.45 -30.45 -7.54
N GLU A 36 9.89 -31.21 -6.54
CA GLU A 36 10.21 -30.73 -5.19
C GLU A 36 11.32 -29.66 -5.19
N THR A 37 12.34 -29.84 -6.02
CA THR A 37 13.49 -28.92 -6.12
C THR A 37 13.06 -27.51 -6.52
N LYS A 38 12.13 -27.41 -7.49
CA LYS A 38 11.62 -26.11 -7.95
C LYS A 38 10.69 -25.49 -6.91
N VAL A 39 9.85 -26.30 -6.27
CA VAL A 39 8.96 -25.83 -5.20
C VAL A 39 9.74 -25.15 -4.08
N GLU A 40 10.85 -25.75 -3.63
CA GLU A 40 11.72 -25.17 -2.60
C GLU A 40 12.36 -23.85 -3.07
N SER A 41 12.83 -23.80 -4.32
CA SER A 41 13.42 -22.58 -4.89
C SER A 41 12.42 -21.41 -4.92
N TYR A 42 11.17 -21.65 -5.31
CA TYR A 42 10.13 -20.62 -5.33
C TYR A 42 9.69 -20.21 -3.93
N LEU A 43 9.67 -21.14 -2.97
CA LEU A 43 9.40 -20.83 -1.57
C LEU A 43 10.46 -19.86 -1.00
N ARG A 44 11.73 -20.07 -1.33
CA ARG A 44 12.83 -19.18 -0.91
C ARG A 44 12.68 -17.78 -1.51
N ILE A 45 12.31 -17.69 -2.78
CA ILE A 45 12.04 -16.43 -3.48
C ILE A 45 10.86 -15.71 -2.83
N GLU A 46 9.73 -16.41 -2.62
CA GLU A 46 8.52 -15.90 -1.97
C GLU A 46 8.87 -15.25 -0.62
N ARG A 47 9.56 -15.98 0.27
CA ARG A 47 9.97 -15.45 1.59
C ARG A 47 10.91 -14.25 1.50
N THR A 48 11.84 -14.26 0.56
CA THR A 48 12.83 -13.18 0.43
C THR A 48 12.14 -11.87 0.02
N PHE A 49 11.26 -11.92 -0.98
CA PHE A 49 10.52 -10.74 -1.43
C PHE A 49 9.42 -10.31 -0.44
N GLU A 50 8.81 -11.25 0.29
CA GLU A 50 7.87 -10.91 1.36
C GLU A 50 8.58 -10.13 2.48
N ASN A 51 9.77 -10.57 2.91
CA ASN A 51 10.59 -9.85 3.88
C ASN A 51 10.99 -8.45 3.40
N HIS A 52 11.36 -8.30 2.13
CA HIS A 52 11.66 -7.00 1.55
C HIS A 52 10.45 -6.06 1.55
N ALA A 53 9.25 -6.59 1.25
CA ALA A 53 8.02 -5.79 1.29
C ALA A 53 7.69 -5.34 2.73
N ILE A 54 7.85 -6.22 3.72
CA ILE A 54 7.66 -5.93 5.15
C ILE A 54 8.64 -4.85 5.62
N GLU A 55 9.92 -4.97 5.23
CA GLU A 55 10.93 -4.01 5.61
C GLU A 55 10.65 -2.62 5.03
N LEU A 56 10.26 -2.55 3.74
CA LEU A 56 9.91 -1.30 3.09
C LEU A 56 8.69 -0.62 3.73
N ILE A 57 7.64 -1.38 4.02
CA ILE A 57 6.44 -0.80 4.61
C ILE A 57 6.68 -0.34 6.05
N ASN A 58 7.48 -1.08 6.83
CA ASN A 58 7.85 -0.68 8.19
C ASN A 58 8.68 0.61 8.18
N ARG A 59 9.63 0.74 7.25
CA ARG A 59 10.41 1.98 7.08
C ARG A 59 9.53 3.14 6.65
N ALA A 60 8.59 2.92 5.72
CA ALA A 60 7.64 3.94 5.29
C ALA A 60 6.75 4.40 6.46
N GLN A 61 6.21 3.44 7.23
CA GLN A 61 5.36 3.70 8.39
C GLN A 61 6.08 4.49 9.48
N GLN A 62 7.36 4.18 9.75
CA GLN A 62 8.19 4.91 10.71
C GLN A 62 8.44 6.36 10.29
N HIS A 63 8.53 6.63 8.98
CA HIS A 63 8.80 7.97 8.47
C HIS A 63 7.52 8.81 8.39
N ASP A 64 6.46 8.27 7.78
CA ASP A 64 5.18 8.97 7.61
C ASP A 64 4.01 7.96 7.53
N PRO A 65 3.23 7.79 8.61
CA PRO A 65 2.12 6.84 8.63
C PRO A 65 0.97 7.26 7.71
N CYS A 66 0.74 8.57 7.51
CA CYS A 66 -0.36 9.05 6.68
C CYS A 66 -0.11 8.76 5.20
N ARG A 67 1.12 9.05 4.73
CA ARG A 67 1.53 8.70 3.35
C ARG A 67 1.61 7.20 3.13
N THR A 68 1.90 6.43 4.16
CA THR A 68 1.93 4.96 4.06
C THR A 68 0.55 4.39 3.78
N SER A 69 -0.50 4.90 4.44
CA SER A 69 -1.88 4.54 4.12
C SER A 69 -2.28 4.93 2.69
N GLU A 70 -1.86 6.11 2.22
CA GLU A 70 -2.10 6.53 0.82
C GLU A 70 -1.37 5.61 -0.17
N LEU A 71 -0.13 5.23 0.13
CA LEU A 71 0.64 4.28 -0.67
C LEU A 71 -0.05 2.91 -0.76
N MET A 72 -0.65 2.41 0.32
CA MET A 72 -1.41 1.14 0.31
C MET A 72 -2.68 1.21 -0.54
N GLU A 73 -3.30 2.38 -0.62
CA GLU A 73 -4.45 2.63 -1.49
C GLU A 73 -4.07 2.90 -2.95
N SER A 74 -2.79 3.18 -3.23
CA SER A 74 -2.33 3.49 -4.58
C SER A 74 -2.62 2.34 -5.54
N GLU A 75 -3.10 2.70 -6.73
CA GLU A 75 -3.40 1.74 -7.79
C GLU A 75 -2.11 1.28 -8.49
N SER A 76 -2.14 0.05 -8.99
CA SER A 76 -0.99 -0.59 -9.66
C SER A 76 -0.77 -0.15 -11.12
N ASP A 77 -1.49 0.89 -11.57
CA ASP A 77 -1.41 1.48 -12.93
C ASP A 77 0.01 2.06 -13.17
N PRO A 78 0.64 1.94 -14.37
CA PRO A 78 0.13 1.42 -15.66
C PRO A 78 0.42 -0.05 -15.97
N TYR A 79 1.24 -0.73 -15.17
CA TYR A 79 1.81 -2.03 -15.55
C TYR A 79 0.97 -3.24 -15.16
N TRP A 80 0.05 -3.08 -14.20
CA TRP A 80 -0.80 -4.14 -13.67
C TRP A 80 -2.26 -3.70 -13.65
N PRO A 81 -3.23 -4.63 -13.71
CA PRO A 81 -4.64 -4.29 -13.55
C PRO A 81 -4.85 -3.45 -12.29
N LYS A 82 -5.86 -2.56 -12.31
CA LYS A 82 -6.22 -1.63 -11.22
C LYS A 82 -6.58 -2.35 -9.93
N LEU A 83 -5.55 -2.87 -9.27
CA LEU A 83 -5.59 -3.59 -8.01
C LEU A 83 -4.87 -2.75 -6.98
N SER A 84 -5.40 -2.74 -5.76
CA SER A 84 -4.69 -2.21 -4.60
C SER A 84 -3.54 -3.16 -4.22
N LEU A 85 -2.47 -2.61 -3.63
CA LEU A 85 -1.37 -3.40 -3.08
C LEU A 85 -1.85 -4.48 -2.10
N MET A 86 -2.89 -4.20 -1.32
CA MET A 86 -3.48 -5.17 -0.38
C MET A 86 -4.16 -6.34 -1.10
N GLU A 87 -4.83 -6.07 -2.22
CA GLU A 87 -5.49 -7.11 -3.02
C GLU A 87 -4.45 -8.02 -3.68
N ILE A 88 -3.34 -7.45 -4.15
CA ILE A 88 -2.20 -8.21 -4.69
C ILE A 88 -1.58 -9.09 -3.59
N ALA A 89 -1.36 -8.54 -2.39
CA ALA A 89 -0.84 -9.28 -1.25
C ALA A 89 -1.75 -10.44 -0.85
N ALA A 90 -3.08 -10.21 -0.82
CA ALA A 90 -4.07 -11.25 -0.55
C ALA A 90 -4.08 -12.34 -1.64
N ALA A 91 -4.03 -11.95 -2.91
CA ALA A 91 -3.96 -12.89 -4.04
C ALA A 91 -2.67 -13.71 -4.05
N GLY A 92 -1.57 -13.15 -3.53
CA GLY A 92 -0.27 -13.80 -3.36
C GLY A 92 -0.12 -14.61 -2.08
N ASN A 93 -1.14 -14.61 -1.20
CA ASN A 93 -1.11 -15.28 0.10
C ASN A 93 0.11 -14.85 0.96
N ALA A 94 0.46 -13.55 0.90
CA ALA A 94 1.52 -12.93 1.70
C ALA A 94 1.03 -12.63 3.12
N LYS A 95 1.00 -13.66 3.97
CA LYS A 95 0.39 -13.60 5.31
C LYS A 95 1.18 -12.71 6.27
N GLU A 96 2.50 -12.73 6.19
CA GLU A 96 3.37 -11.95 7.08
C GLU A 96 3.26 -10.47 6.72
N PHE A 97 3.22 -10.16 5.42
CA PHE A 97 2.95 -8.81 4.96
C PHE A 97 1.59 -8.28 5.44
N LEU A 98 0.52 -9.06 5.27
CA LEU A 98 -0.83 -8.67 5.72
C LEU A 98 -0.92 -8.53 7.25
N GLY A 99 -0.11 -9.28 8.00
CA GLY A 99 -0.04 -9.20 9.47
C GLY A 99 0.67 -7.95 10.00
N THR A 100 1.28 -7.14 9.13
CA THR A 100 2.00 -5.93 9.54
C THR A 100 1.02 -4.87 10.06
N GLU A 101 1.45 -4.06 11.04
CA GLU A 101 0.63 -3.03 11.67
C GLU A 101 -0.03 -2.08 10.66
N ALA A 102 0.74 -1.62 9.65
CA ALA A 102 0.24 -0.76 8.59
C ALA A 102 -0.89 -1.41 7.75
N CYS A 103 -0.79 -2.72 7.50
CA CYS A 103 -1.85 -3.47 6.80
C CYS A 103 -3.08 -3.64 7.69
N GLN A 104 -2.88 -3.97 8.97
CA GLN A 104 -3.98 -4.19 9.90
C GLN A 104 -4.76 -2.91 10.22
N SER A 105 -4.07 -1.78 10.37
CA SER A 105 -4.72 -0.47 10.54
C SER A 105 -5.55 -0.12 9.31
N GLU A 106 -5.06 -0.42 8.11
CA GLU A 106 -5.76 -0.17 6.86
C GLU A 106 -6.96 -1.10 6.65
N ILE A 107 -6.85 -2.38 7.02
CA ILE A 107 -7.97 -3.34 7.04
C ILE A 107 -9.04 -2.85 8.02
N PHE A 108 -8.64 -2.44 9.22
CA PHE A 108 -9.54 -1.92 10.24
C PHE A 108 -10.23 -0.64 9.77
N ARG A 109 -9.49 0.25 9.10
CA ARG A 109 -10.03 1.48 8.49
C ARG A 109 -11.06 1.16 7.41
N ARG A 110 -10.76 0.25 6.49
CA ARG A 110 -11.68 -0.23 5.45
C ARG A 110 -12.92 -0.90 6.04
N TRP A 111 -12.74 -1.71 7.09
CA TRP A 111 -13.83 -2.37 7.81
C TRP A 111 -14.79 -1.36 8.43
N ASN A 112 -14.23 -0.35 9.10
CA ASN A 112 -15.02 0.69 9.74
C ASN A 112 -15.57 1.72 8.75
N ARG A 113 -15.24 1.69 7.45
CA ARG A 113 -15.68 2.68 6.43
C ARG A 113 -15.49 4.16 6.86
N GLY A 114 -14.51 4.45 7.73
CA GLY A 114 -14.30 5.79 8.30
C GLY A 114 -15.16 6.13 9.52
N TYR A 115 -15.78 5.13 10.17
CA TYR A 115 -16.51 5.29 11.42
C TYR A 115 -15.62 5.03 12.63
N GLU A 116 -15.25 6.10 13.34
CA GLU A 116 -14.67 5.98 14.67
C GLU A 116 -15.78 6.02 15.72
N CYS A 117 -16.32 4.85 16.08
CA CYS A 117 -17.37 4.74 17.08
C CYS A 117 -16.98 3.83 18.24
N ASN A 118 -17.29 4.31 19.45
CA ASN A 118 -17.12 3.52 20.67
C ASN A 118 -18.09 2.34 20.68
N ARG A 119 -17.70 1.16 21.18
CA ARG A 119 -18.49 -0.09 21.11
C ARG A 119 -19.92 0.05 21.63
N LYS A 120 -20.11 0.87 22.66
CA LYS A 120 -21.42 1.18 23.25
C LYS A 120 -22.35 1.92 22.28
N LYS A 121 -21.80 2.75 21.39
CA LYS A 121 -22.53 3.49 20.37
C LYS A 121 -23.06 2.56 19.28
N TYR A 122 -22.27 1.58 18.85
CA TYR A 122 -22.73 0.54 17.92
C TYR A 122 -23.90 -0.26 18.49
N LEU A 123 -23.81 -0.67 19.76
CA LEU A 123 -24.88 -1.40 20.41
C LEU A 123 -26.17 -0.56 20.55
N ALA A 124 -26.05 0.72 20.89
CA ALA A 124 -27.18 1.63 20.97
C ALA A 124 -27.84 1.85 19.59
N ALA A 125 -27.05 2.04 18.54
CA ALA A 125 -27.55 2.17 17.16
C ALA A 125 -28.25 0.89 16.67
N PHE A 126 -27.76 -0.29 17.09
CA PHE A 126 -28.40 -1.57 16.76
C PHE A 126 -29.74 -1.76 17.49
N MET A 127 -29.81 -1.41 18.78
CA MET A 127 -31.03 -1.57 19.58
C MET A 127 -32.11 -0.53 19.23
N PHE A 128 -31.70 0.64 18.76
CA PHE A 128 -32.62 1.72 18.39
C PHE A 128 -32.18 2.36 17.07
N PRO A 129 -32.65 1.81 15.93
CA PRO A 129 -32.32 2.28 14.58
C PRO A 129 -32.49 3.79 14.32
N PRO A 130 -33.46 4.51 14.95
CA PRO A 130 -33.59 5.95 14.73
C PRO A 130 -32.37 6.78 15.21
N LEU A 131 -31.51 6.24 16.08
CA LEU A 131 -30.30 6.93 16.56
C LEU A 131 -29.24 7.13 15.46
N ILE A 132 -29.31 6.37 14.36
CA ILE A 132 -28.37 6.46 13.25
C ILE A 132 -28.51 7.80 12.50
N PHE A 133 -29.70 8.40 12.51
CA PHE A 133 -29.97 9.68 11.85
C PHE A 133 -29.50 10.90 12.65
N PHE A 134 -29.07 10.73 13.90
CA PHE A 134 -28.54 11.83 14.69
C PHE A 134 -27.02 11.93 14.49
N ASP A 135 -26.57 13.03 13.88
CA ASP A 135 -25.15 13.38 13.62
C ASP A 135 -24.24 13.34 14.87
N PHE A 136 -24.82 13.28 16.07
CA PHE A 136 -24.08 13.15 17.33
C PHE A 136 -23.40 11.79 17.53
N PHE A 137 -23.92 10.72 16.90
CA PHE A 137 -23.41 9.36 17.10
C PHE A 137 -22.36 8.95 16.07
N VAL A 138 -22.43 9.51 14.86
CA VAL A 138 -21.60 9.15 13.73
C VAL A 138 -20.70 10.34 13.41
N ARG A 139 -19.51 10.39 14.02
CA ARG A 139 -18.45 11.24 13.47
C ARG A 139 -18.00 10.61 12.17
N PHE A 140 -18.47 11.16 11.06
CA PHE A 140 -17.79 10.98 9.79
C PHE A 140 -16.46 11.71 9.91
N ASP A 141 -15.37 11.02 9.64
CA ASP A 141 -14.08 11.65 9.49
C ASP A 141 -14.16 12.61 8.30
N GLU A 142 -14.38 13.90 8.59
CA GLU A 142 -14.66 14.95 7.61
C GLU A 142 -13.51 15.12 6.61
N GLU A 143 -12.29 14.71 6.97
CA GLU A 143 -11.13 14.89 6.12
C GLU A 143 -11.11 13.96 4.90
N ASN A 144 -11.77 12.79 4.89
CA ASN A 144 -11.58 11.85 3.76
C ASN A 144 -12.73 10.89 3.38
N ALA A 145 -13.81 10.76 4.16
CA ALA A 145 -14.82 9.75 3.86
C ALA A 145 -15.95 10.27 2.95
N ALA A 146 -16.66 11.34 3.31
CA ALA A 146 -17.84 11.78 2.55
C ALA A 146 -17.52 12.31 1.15
N ALA A 147 -16.37 12.97 0.96
CA ALA A 147 -15.97 13.51 -0.34
C ALA A 147 -15.57 12.43 -1.37
N LYS A 148 -15.03 11.29 -0.93
CA LYS A 148 -14.51 10.23 -1.82
C LYS A 148 -15.60 9.28 -2.34
N TRP A 149 -16.69 9.09 -1.60
CA TRP A 149 -17.85 8.31 -2.09
C TRP A 149 -18.66 9.08 -3.15
N HIS A 150 -18.69 10.41 -3.06
CA HIS A 150 -19.27 11.28 -4.10
C HIS A 150 -18.32 11.56 -5.27
N SER A 151 -17.01 11.28 -5.16
CA SER A 151 -16.04 11.50 -6.25
C SER A 151 -15.96 10.36 -7.28
N LYS A 152 -16.76 9.30 -7.14
CA LYS A 152 -17.01 8.32 -8.21
C LYS A 152 -17.92 8.87 -9.32
N ASP A 153 -18.22 10.17 -9.33
CA ASP A 153 -18.64 10.86 -10.55
C ASP A 153 -17.42 11.17 -11.43
N PRO A 154 -17.37 10.71 -12.70
CA PRO A 154 -16.23 10.93 -13.61
C PRO A 154 -15.98 12.41 -13.96
N THR A 155 -16.76 13.34 -13.44
CA THR A 155 -16.66 14.79 -13.68
C THR A 155 -15.75 15.51 -12.67
N VAL A 156 -15.39 14.90 -11.53
CA VAL A 156 -14.58 15.55 -10.48
C VAL A 156 -13.09 15.62 -10.86
N TYR A 157 -12.58 14.71 -11.68
CA TYR A 157 -11.21 14.77 -12.21
C TYR A 157 -10.97 15.96 -13.15
N ARG A 158 -12.01 16.73 -13.52
CA ARG A 158 -11.87 17.97 -14.30
C ARG A 158 -11.70 19.23 -13.45
N LYS A 159 -11.82 19.14 -12.11
CA LYS A 159 -11.79 20.32 -11.23
C LYS A 159 -10.51 20.49 -10.42
N MET A 160 -9.55 19.57 -10.56
CA MET A 160 -8.22 19.66 -9.93
C MET A 160 -7.20 20.49 -10.73
N ASP A 161 -7.64 21.23 -11.75
CA ASP A 161 -6.80 22.19 -12.50
C ASP A 161 -6.99 23.65 -12.05
N ARG A 162 -7.72 23.92 -10.95
CA ARG A 162 -7.93 25.30 -10.47
C ARG A 162 -7.77 25.44 -8.95
N CYS A 163 -6.53 25.39 -8.48
CA CYS A 163 -6.14 26.11 -7.27
C CYS A 163 -4.71 26.66 -7.44
N PRO A 164 -4.51 27.97 -7.66
CA PRO A 164 -3.21 28.54 -8.08
C PRO A 164 -2.14 28.65 -6.98
N GLN A 165 -2.31 28.01 -5.81
CA GLN A 165 -1.47 28.32 -4.63
C GLN A 165 -0.63 27.17 -4.08
N LEU A 166 -0.59 26.01 -4.73
CA LEU A 166 0.31 24.91 -4.34
C LEU A 166 1.26 24.43 -5.45
N GLN A 167 1.40 25.18 -6.54
CA GLN A 167 2.40 24.89 -7.58
C GLN A 167 3.77 25.54 -7.31
N SER A 168 3.83 26.64 -6.55
CA SER A 168 5.09 27.37 -6.32
C SER A 168 6.00 26.76 -5.25
N SER A 169 5.47 26.00 -4.28
CA SER A 169 6.27 25.43 -3.19
C SER A 169 6.84 24.03 -3.49
N LEU A 170 6.22 23.28 -4.41
CA LEU A 170 6.65 21.92 -4.78
C LEU A 170 7.59 21.89 -6.00
N GLN A 171 7.58 22.90 -6.88
CA GLN A 171 8.54 22.97 -7.99
C GLN A 171 9.92 23.50 -7.58
N SER A 172 10.01 24.38 -6.57
CA SER A 172 11.31 24.94 -6.15
C SER A 172 12.12 24.00 -5.23
N ASN A 173 11.49 23.13 -4.44
CA ASN A 173 12.20 22.32 -3.45
C ASN A 173 12.55 20.90 -3.93
N ASN A 174 11.87 20.39 -4.96
CA ASN A 174 12.10 19.02 -5.44
C ASN A 174 13.19 18.91 -6.51
N GLN A 175 13.67 20.03 -7.09
CA GLN A 175 14.76 20.03 -8.07
C GLN A 175 16.17 20.20 -7.44
N CYS A 176 16.29 20.57 -6.16
CA CYS A 176 17.59 20.83 -5.52
C CYS A 176 18.00 19.88 -4.38
N ARG A 177 17.17 18.90 -3.97
CA ARG A 177 17.55 18.00 -2.85
C ARG A 177 17.57 16.49 -3.13
N LEU A 178 17.04 16.03 -4.26
CA LEU A 178 17.09 14.60 -4.62
C LEU A 178 18.36 14.21 -5.39
N SER A 179 19.15 15.16 -5.90
CA SER A 179 20.44 14.90 -6.54
C SER A 179 21.61 14.68 -5.56
N HIS A 180 21.39 14.89 -4.25
CA HIS A 180 22.45 14.80 -3.23
C HIS A 180 22.37 13.60 -2.29
N PHE A 181 21.31 12.79 -2.35
CA PHE A 181 21.09 11.67 -1.41
C PHE A 181 21.23 10.27 -2.02
N LEU A 182 21.40 10.14 -3.34
CA LEU A 182 21.56 8.85 -4.01
C LEU A 182 22.76 8.84 -4.99
N ARG A 183 23.96 9.13 -4.48
CA ARG A 183 25.21 8.65 -5.09
C ARG A 183 25.95 7.73 -4.12
N PRO A 184 26.12 6.45 -4.45
CA PRO A 184 27.32 5.72 -4.12
C PRO A 184 28.24 5.73 -5.35
N SER A 185 29.25 6.60 -5.34
CA SER A 185 30.43 6.48 -6.22
C SER A 185 31.66 6.70 -5.35
N GLN A 186 32.30 5.62 -4.92
CA GLN A 186 33.53 5.03 -5.48
C GLN A 186 34.80 5.48 -4.71
N ILE A 187 35.37 4.57 -3.91
CA ILE A 187 36.66 3.86 -4.10
C ILE A 187 37.89 4.68 -3.67
N VAL A 188 38.60 4.19 -2.65
CA VAL A 188 40.07 4.26 -2.61
C VAL A 188 40.60 2.90 -2.12
N LEU A 189 40.86 2.01 -3.08
CA LEU A 189 41.98 1.07 -3.02
C LEU A 189 43.14 1.83 -3.67
N GLN A 190 44.21 2.09 -2.92
CA GLN A 190 45.52 2.35 -3.50
C GLN A 190 46.47 1.23 -3.09
N TYR A 191 47.32 0.91 -4.06
CA TYR A 191 48.43 -0.04 -4.06
C TYR A 191 49.25 -0.09 -2.78
#